data_AF-A0A1V2CHP7-F1
#
_entry.id   AF-A0A1V2CHP7-F1
#
_cell.length_a   1.000
_cell.length_b   1.000
_cell.length_c   1.000
_cell.angle_alpha   90.00
_cell.angle_beta   90.00
_cell.angle_gamma   90.00
#
_symmetry.space_group_name_H-M   'P 1'
#
loop_
_entity.id
_entity.type
_entity.pdbx_description
1 polymer ?
#
loop_
_entity_poly.entity_id
_entity_poly.type
_entity_poly.pdbx_seq_one_letter_code
_entity_poly.pdbx_strand_id
1 'polypeptide(L)' 'MKNSNEEIISQIDNALLNVEMNDVTRELLILLKEEIPKAKTKEEKLQIAFKLLDVITTGVAIASMFQ' A
#
# COMPACT_ATOMS: atom_id res chain seq x y z
N MET A 1 0.34 -23.04 5.27
CA MET A 1 0.52 -21.67 5.76
C MET A 1 0.26 -20.75 4.58
N LYS A 2 -0.78 -19.90 4.62
CA LYS A 2 -1.02 -18.92 3.54
C LYS A 2 0.18 -17.96 3.51
N ASN A 3 0.70 -17.72 2.31
CA ASN A 3 1.82 -16.82 2.12
C ASN A 3 1.34 -15.38 2.38
N SER A 4 1.67 -14.82 3.55
CA SER A 4 1.16 -13.50 3.98
C SER A 4 1.44 -12.39 2.98
N ASN A 5 2.49 -12.53 2.16
CA ASN A 5 2.80 -11.59 1.09
C ASN A 5 1.76 -11.64 -0.04
N GLU A 6 1.27 -12.82 -0.42
CA GLU A 6 0.25 -12.98 -1.47
C GLU A 6 -1.09 -12.35 -1.05
N GLU A 7 -1.45 -12.46 0.23
CA GLU A 7 -2.68 -11.87 0.76
C GLU A 7 -2.63 -10.34 0.76
N ILE A 8 -1.49 -9.75 1.16
CA ILE A 8 -1.29 -8.29 1.09
C ILE A 8 -1.31 -7.80 -0.36
N ILE A 9 -0.61 -8.50 -1.26
CA ILE A 9 -0.59 -8.16 -2.69
C ILE A 9 -2.01 -8.22 -3.28
N SER A 10 -2.80 -9.25 -2.93
CA SER A 10 -4.19 -9.37 -3.37
C SER A 10 -5.08 -8.23 -2.87
N GLN A 11 -4.87 -7.76 -1.64
CA GLN A 11 -5.60 -6.58 -1.15
C GLN A 11 -5.21 -5.30 -1.88
N ILE A 12 -3.92 -5.13 -2.19
CA ILE A 12 -3.45 -4.00 -3.01
C ILE A 12 -4.07 -4.05 -4.41
N ASP A 13 -4.08 -5.23 -5.04
CA ASP A 13 -4.69 -5.42 -6.36
C ASP A 13 -6.18 -5.06 -6.35
N ASN A 14 -6.92 -5.48 -5.32
CA ASN A 14 -8.32 -5.10 -5.16
C ASN A 14 -8.50 -3.59 -4.97
N ALA A 15 -7.63 -2.94 -4.20
CA ALA A 15 -7.68 -1.49 -4.00
C ALA A 15 -7.43 -0.72 -5.31
N LEU A 16 -6.49 -1.19 -6.14
CA LEU A 16 -6.16 -0.59 -7.43
C LEU A 16 -7.30 -0.65 -8.47
N LEU A 17 -8.28 -1.53 -8.27
CA LEU A 17 -9.51 -1.58 -9.09
C LEU A 17 -10.45 -0.39 -8.85
N ASN A 18 -10.27 0.36 -7.75
CA ASN A 18 -11.05 1.56 -7.51
C ASN A 18 -10.66 2.65 -8.52
N VAL A 19 -11.60 3.03 -9.39
CA VAL A 19 -11.43 4.05 -10.43
C VAL A 19 -11.44 5.48 -9.88
N GLU A 20 -11.99 5.70 -8.68
CA GLU A 20 -12.05 7.00 -8.01
C GLU A 20 -10.79 7.30 -7.20
N MET A 21 -9.85 6.34 -7.15
CA MET A 21 -8.56 6.52 -6.49
C MET A 21 -7.72 7.57 -7.21
N ASN A 22 -7.23 8.57 -6.47
CA ASN A 22 -6.32 9.57 -7.01
C ASN A 22 -4.97 8.95 -7.44
N ASP A 23 -4.30 9.60 -8.39
CA ASP A 23 -3.08 9.10 -9.02
C ASP A 23 -1.92 8.91 -8.02
N VAL A 24 -1.79 9.81 -7.02
CA VAL A 24 -0.74 9.72 -6.00
C VAL A 24 -0.91 8.47 -5.15
N THR A 25 -2.11 8.18 -4.67
CA THR A 25 -2.40 6.96 -3.92
C THR A 25 -2.20 5.71 -4.78
N ARG A 26 -2.57 5.77 -6.06
CA ARG A 26 -2.38 4.67 -7.01
C ARG A 26 -0.91 4.33 -7.22
N GLU A 27 -0.07 5.33 -7.49
CA GLU A 27 1.38 5.14 -7.66
C GLU A 27 2.02 4.55 -6.41
N LEU A 28 1.64 5.04 -5.23
CA LEU A 28 2.18 4.56 -3.96
C LEU A 28 1.83 3.09 -3.72
N LEU A 29 0.60 2.67 -4.02
CA LEU A 29 0.18 1.27 -3.93
C LEU A 29 0.94 0.36 -4.91
N ILE A 30 1.21 0.84 -6.14
CA ILE A 30 2.01 0.11 -7.12
C ILE A 30 3.45 -0.09 -6.63
N LEU A 31 4.10 0.97 -6.15
CA LEU A 31 5.44 0.91 -5.57
C LEU A 31 5.51 -0.09 -4.41
N LEU A 32 4.51 -0.06 -3.52
CA LEU A 32 4.42 -0.98 -2.39
C LEU A 32 4.28 -2.44 -2.83
N LYS A 33 3.44 -2.70 -3.84
CA LYS A 33 3.27 -4.05 -4.43
C LYS A 33 4.60 -4.61 -4.95
N GLU A 34 5.44 -3.78 -5.56
CA GLU A 34 6.76 -4.20 -6.07
C GLU A 34 7.78 -4.48 -4.96
N GLU A 35 7.71 -3.77 -3.84
CA GLU A 35 8.66 -3.90 -2.74
C GLU A 35 8.36 -5.09 -1.81
N ILE A 36 7.08 -5.45 -1.62
CA ILE A 36 6.66 -6.58 -0.76
C ILE A 36 7.40 -7.91 -1.05
N PRO A 37 7.54 -8.38 -2.31
CA PRO A 37 8.26 -9.62 -2.60
C PRO A 37 9.78 -9.51 -2.39
N LYS A 38 10.33 -8.29 -2.34
CA LYS A 38 11.77 -8.05 -2.16
C LYS A 38 12.19 -8.11 -0.68
N ALA A 39 11.26 -7.90 0.25
CA ALA A 39 11.54 -7.95 1.69
C ALA A 39 11.75 -9.38 2.20
N LYS A 40 13.01 -9.68 2.58
CA LYS A 40 13.45 -11.00 3.05
C LYS A 40 13.49 -11.08 4.57
N THR A 41 13.72 -9.95 5.23
CA THR A 41 13.83 -9.84 6.69
C THR A 41 12.55 -9.31 7.31
N LYS A 42 12.37 -9.55 8.61
CA LYS A 42 11.26 -9.00 9.39
C LYS A 42 11.31 -7.47 9.45
N GLU A 43 12.51 -6.90 9.53
CA GLU A 43 12.78 -5.45 9.50
C GLU A 43 12.27 -4.80 8.20
N GLU A 44 12.64 -5.36 7.06
CA GLU A 44 12.23 -4.84 5.74
C GLU A 44 10.71 -4.89 5.57
N LYS A 45 10.07 -5.97 6.04
CA LYS A 45 8.61 -6.09 6.03
C LYS A 45 7.93 -5.02 6.89
N LEU A 46 8.49 -4.73 8.07
CA LEU A 46 8.00 -3.66 8.94
C LEU A 46 8.18 -2.28 8.31
N GLN A 47 9.30 -2.02 7.65
CA GLN A 47 9.53 -0.76 6.93
C GLN A 47 8.52 -0.54 5.79
N ILE A 48 8.20 -1.58 5.03
CA ILE A 48 7.15 -1.53 4.00
C ILE A 48 5.79 -1.26 4.63
N ALA A 49 5.46 -1.92 5.76
CA ALA A 49 4.20 -1.70 6.47
C ALA A 49 4.08 -0.27 7.02
N PHE A 50 5.17 0.34 7.50
CA PHE A 50 5.17 1.73 7.94
C PHE A 50 4.99 2.71 6.78
N LYS A 51 5.64 2.47 5.64
CA LYS A 51 5.40 3.25 4.41
C LYS A 51 3.94 3.15 3.96
N LEU A 52 3.33 1.95 4.02
CA LEU A 52 1.90 1.74 3.76
C LEU A 52 1.00 2.60 4.63
N LEU A 53 1.26 2.61 5.94
CA LEU A 53 0.51 3.41 6.91
C LEU A 53 0.62 4.90 6.59
N ASP A 54 1.81 5.39 6.30
CA ASP A 54 2.09 6.79 6.02
C ASP A 54 1.39 7.30 4.75
N VAL A 55 1.37 6.46 3.71
CA VAL A 55 0.62 6.71 2.46
C VAL A 55 -0.87 6.83 2.73
N ILE A 56 -1.44 5.90 3.50
CA ILE A 56 -2.87 5.91 3.84
C ILE A 56 -3.21 7.15 4.66
N THR A 57 -2.41 7.47 5.69
CA THR A 57 -2.65 8.66 6.52
C THR A 57 -2.51 9.97 5.76
N THR A 58 -1.54 10.05 4.84
CA THR A 58 -1.35 11.23 3.98
C THR A 58 -2.52 11.38 3.01
N GLY A 59 -2.97 10.27 2.39
CA GLY A 59 -4.14 10.29 1.50
C GLY A 59 -5.42 10.72 2.21
N VAL A 60 -5.65 10.23 3.43
CA VAL A 60 -6.78 10.64 4.28
C VAL A 60 -6.67 12.12 4.66
N ALA A 61 -5.48 12.59 5.06
CA ALA A 61 -5.27 13.99 5.41
C ALA A 61 -5.57 14.92 4.22
N ILE A 62 -5.07 14.60 3.02
CA ILE A 62 -5.35 15.38 1.81
C ILE A 62 -6.85 15.36 1.49
N ALA A 63 -7.51 14.19 1.52
CA ALA A 63 -8.95 14.09 1.27
C ALA A 63 -9.78 14.92 2.26
N SER A 64 -9.39 14.95 3.54
CA SER A 64 -10.08 15.73 4.58
C SER A 64 -9.98 17.25 4.39
N MET A 65 -9.02 17.77 3.61
CA MET A 65 -8.91 19.19 3.28
C MET A 65 -9.97 19.66 2.27
N PHE A 66 -10.67 18.73 1.61
CA PHE A 66 -11.71 19.01 0.63
C PHE A 66 -13.13 18.74 1.16
N GLN A 67 -13.28 18.35 2.43
CA GLN A 67 -14.56 18.21 3.14
C GLN A 67 -14.88 19.46 3.96
#